data_AF-A0A5P9BH43-F1
#
_entry.id   AF-A0A5P9BH43-F1
#
_cell.length_a   1.000
_cell.length_b   1.000
_cell.length_c   1.000
_cell.angle_alpha   90.00
_cell.angle_beta   90.00
_cell.angle_gamma   90.00
#
_symmetry.space_group_name_H-M   'P 1'
#
loop_
_entity.id
_entity.type
_entity.pdbx_description
1 polymer ?
#
loop_
_entity_poly.entity_id
_entity_poly.type
_entity_poly.pdbx_seq_one_letter_code
_entity_poly.pdbx_strand_id
1 'polypeptide(L)'
;MSGHPHQIPSYMPEQRTYPHGQDSNRPQMSRKERAAIQIKAITNAATQIELGETKDEIPTLTFEQTCIKVVLGKRQGDWNKKIIFQLSPDTELQQLIDFLTHRIHENELCFKYHGKDNNKSMRLTKNEDGSVMLGLSEGQKRHNGVLQPTKVSQLLILAYKAYGGRFNLSMVDTISVLNKSPISEKPKK
;
A
#
# COMPACT_ATOMS: atom_id res chain seq x y z
N MET A 1 -37.17 42.06 -45.79
CA MET A 1 -37.92 40.98 -45.10
C MET A 1 -37.49 39.66 -45.71
N SER A 2 -36.71 38.88 -44.96
CA SER A 2 -36.51 37.43 -45.16
C SER A 2 -35.64 36.94 -44.00
N GLY A 3 -36.31 36.58 -42.90
CA GLY A 3 -35.69 35.91 -41.76
C GLY A 3 -35.50 34.43 -42.10
N HIS A 4 -34.27 33.93 -41.95
CA HIS A 4 -33.99 32.50 -41.93
C HIS A 4 -33.92 32.03 -40.47
N PRO A 5 -34.59 30.92 -40.11
CA PRO A 5 -34.58 30.40 -38.75
C PRO A 5 -33.27 29.67 -38.45
N HIS A 6 -32.68 29.98 -37.30
CA HIS A 6 -31.60 29.20 -36.70
C HIS A 6 -32.15 27.87 -36.18
N GLN A 7 -31.70 26.75 -36.74
CA GLN A 7 -31.89 25.42 -36.16
C GLN A 7 -30.86 25.22 -35.04
N ILE A 8 -31.35 24.96 -33.83
CA ILE A 8 -30.54 24.56 -32.67
C ILE A 8 -30.34 23.04 -32.76
N PRO A 9 -29.10 22.51 -32.76
CA PRO A 9 -28.90 21.08 -32.65
C PRO A 9 -29.27 20.62 -31.24
N SER A 10 -30.26 19.72 -31.16
CA SER A 10 -30.63 18.99 -29.96
C SER A 10 -29.47 18.08 -29.53
N TYR A 11 -28.80 18.41 -28.43
CA TYR A 11 -27.88 17.50 -27.76
C TYR A 11 -28.70 16.50 -26.92
N MET A 12 -28.97 15.32 -27.49
CA MET A 12 -29.22 14.15 -26.65
C MET A 12 -27.87 13.58 -26.19
N PRO A 13 -27.67 13.28 -24.89
CA PRO A 13 -26.53 12.51 -24.47
C PRO A 13 -26.75 11.06 -24.93
N GLU A 14 -25.91 10.60 -25.86
CA GLU A 14 -25.81 9.18 -26.20
C GLU A 14 -25.51 8.39 -24.92
N GLN A 15 -26.43 7.49 -24.56
CA GLN A 15 -26.20 6.44 -23.58
C GLN A 15 -25.05 5.56 -24.09
N ARG A 16 -23.81 5.83 -23.64
CA ARG A 16 -22.71 4.89 -23.80
C ARG A 16 -22.97 3.69 -22.91
N THR A 17 -23.51 2.65 -23.53
CA THR A 17 -23.42 1.27 -23.07
C THR A 17 -21.93 0.93 -22.84
N TYR A 18 -21.56 0.69 -21.59
CA TYR A 18 -20.23 0.19 -21.24
C TYR A 18 -20.09 -1.24 -21.81
N PRO A 19 -19.08 -1.53 -22.65
CA PRO A 19 -18.72 -2.90 -22.92
C PRO A 19 -18.06 -3.46 -21.65
N HIS A 20 -18.65 -4.52 -21.09
CA HIS A 20 -17.95 -5.43 -20.18
C HIS A 20 -16.78 -6.07 -20.96
N GLY A 21 -15.60 -5.45 -20.87
CA GLY A 21 -14.35 -5.98 -21.38
C GLY A 21 -13.59 -6.68 -20.28
N GLN A 22 -13.46 -8.00 -20.38
CA GLN A 22 -12.50 -8.79 -19.62
C GLN A 22 -11.09 -8.29 -19.93
N ASP A 23 -10.42 -7.75 -18.92
CA ASP A 23 -9.07 -7.20 -19.04
C ASP A 23 -8.03 -8.34 -18.97
N SER A 24 -7.98 -9.16 -20.02
CA SER A 24 -7.06 -10.29 -20.17
C SER A 24 -5.87 -9.94 -21.06
N ASN A 25 -5.11 -8.88 -20.71
CA ASN A 25 -3.78 -8.67 -21.30
C ASN A 25 -2.88 -7.73 -20.48
N ARG A 26 -2.74 -7.97 -19.17
CA ARG A 26 -1.60 -7.39 -18.42
C ARG A 26 -0.33 -8.18 -18.78
N PRO A 27 0.74 -7.55 -19.31
CA PRO A 27 1.99 -8.25 -19.57
C PRO A 27 2.46 -8.97 -18.31
N GLN A 28 2.83 -10.25 -18.45
CA GLN A 28 3.35 -11.02 -17.33
C GLN A 28 4.69 -10.41 -16.89
N MET A 29 4.65 -9.62 -15.81
CA MET A 29 5.86 -9.09 -15.18
C MET A 29 6.82 -10.22 -14.84
N SER A 30 8.08 -10.04 -15.25
CA SER A 30 9.20 -10.90 -14.91
C SER A 30 9.42 -10.97 -13.39
N ARG A 31 10.14 -11.99 -12.93
CA ARG A 31 10.51 -12.15 -11.51
C ARG A 31 11.27 -10.92 -10.97
N LYS A 32 12.09 -10.28 -11.81
CA LYS A 32 12.89 -9.10 -11.44
C LYS A 32 11.99 -7.87 -11.26
N GLU A 33 11.04 -7.66 -12.17
CA GLU A 33 10.06 -6.56 -12.08
C GLU A 33 9.15 -6.73 -10.86
N ARG A 34 8.66 -7.95 -10.62
CA ARG A 34 7.87 -8.23 -9.40
C ARG A 34 8.66 -8.00 -8.12
N ALA A 35 9.92 -8.45 -8.06
CA ALA A 35 10.76 -8.21 -6.89
C ALA A 35 11.06 -6.72 -6.65
N ALA A 36 11.00 -5.87 -7.70
CA ALA A 36 11.22 -4.44 -7.60
C ALA A 36 10.02 -3.68 -6.99
N ILE A 37 8.85 -4.32 -6.91
CA ILE A 37 7.60 -3.74 -6.41
C ILE A 37 7.01 -4.51 -5.21
N GLN A 38 7.63 -5.61 -4.79
CA GLN A 38 7.07 -6.53 -3.80
C GLN A 38 8.12 -7.10 -2.84
N ILE A 39 7.74 -7.18 -1.57
CA ILE A 39 8.47 -7.82 -0.48
C ILE A 39 7.70 -9.06 -0.05
N LYS A 40 8.41 -10.17 0.15
CA LYS A 40 7.88 -11.38 0.81
C LYS A 40 8.76 -11.77 1.99
N ALA A 41 8.13 -12.16 3.09
CA ALA A 41 8.80 -12.70 4.28
C ALA A 41 7.96 -13.83 4.88
N ILE A 42 8.60 -14.91 5.32
CA ILE A 42 7.96 -16.01 6.04
C ILE A 42 8.70 -16.18 7.37
N THR A 43 8.11 -15.64 8.45
CA THR A 43 8.65 -15.74 9.81
C THR A 43 7.61 -16.40 10.71
N ASN A 44 6.92 -15.63 11.56
CA ASN A 44 5.80 -16.10 12.37
C ASN A 44 4.46 -16.03 11.60
N ALA A 45 4.42 -15.19 10.57
CA ALA A 45 3.37 -15.11 9.57
C ALA A 45 3.98 -15.04 8.17
N ALA A 46 3.22 -15.43 7.15
CA ALA A 46 3.58 -15.12 5.77
C ALA A 46 3.14 -13.68 5.48
N THR A 47 4.08 -12.82 5.13
CA THR A 47 3.88 -11.39 4.88
C THR A 47 4.22 -11.09 3.42
N GLN A 48 3.34 -10.35 2.76
CA GLN A 48 3.57 -9.75 1.44
C GLN A 48 3.30 -8.25 1.54
N ILE A 49 4.19 -7.44 1.00
CA ILE A 49 4.02 -5.98 0.93
C ILE A 49 4.28 -5.58 -0.51
N GLU A 50 3.42 -4.78 -1.10
CA GLU A 50 3.56 -4.38 -2.49
C GLU A 50 3.14 -2.94 -2.73
N LEU A 51 3.73 -2.35 -3.77
CA LEU A 51 3.17 -1.15 -4.38
C LEU A 51 1.80 -1.50 -4.94
N GLY A 52 0.81 -0.73 -4.52
CA GLY A 52 -0.55 -0.79 -5.03
C GLY A 52 -1.06 0.62 -5.28
N GLU A 53 -2.33 0.68 -5.63
CA GLU A 53 -3.04 1.94 -5.88
C GLU A 53 -4.36 1.92 -5.10
N THR A 54 -4.85 3.10 -4.71
CA THR A 54 -6.22 3.24 -4.22
C THR A 54 -7.22 3.05 -5.37
N LYS A 55 -8.52 3.13 -5.06
CA LYS A 55 -9.56 3.13 -6.10
C LYS A 55 -9.47 4.32 -7.05
N ASP A 56 -8.90 5.42 -6.58
CA ASP A 56 -8.69 6.65 -7.34
C ASP A 56 -7.31 6.68 -8.00
N GLU A 57 -6.69 5.50 -8.18
CA GLU A 57 -5.39 5.32 -8.84
C GLU A 57 -4.23 6.05 -8.14
N ILE A 58 -4.35 6.32 -6.84
CA ILE A 58 -3.31 7.00 -6.06
C ILE A 58 -2.30 5.95 -5.57
N PRO A 59 -1.00 6.06 -5.92
CA PRO A 59 0.01 5.10 -5.47
C PRO A 59 0.13 5.03 -3.94
N THR A 60 0.19 3.81 -3.41
CA THR A 60 0.28 3.51 -1.98
C THR A 60 0.92 2.13 -1.73
N LEU A 61 0.92 1.67 -0.49
CA LEU A 61 1.35 0.34 -0.11
C LEU A 61 0.19 -0.52 0.39
N THR A 62 0.17 -1.76 -0.09
CA THR A 62 -0.73 -2.81 0.38
C THR A 62 0.09 -3.84 1.15
N PHE A 63 -0.39 -4.15 2.36
CA PHE A 63 0.17 -5.13 3.28
C PHE A 63 -0.78 -6.31 3.37
N GLU A 64 -0.26 -7.51 3.16
CA GLU A 64 -0.99 -8.75 3.33
C GLU A 64 -0.26 -9.65 4.34
N GLN A 65 -1.00 -10.19 5.30
CA GLN A 65 -0.49 -11.23 6.21
C GLN A 65 -1.45 -12.39 6.32
N THR A 66 -0.90 -13.59 6.43
CA THR A 66 -1.67 -14.81 6.66
C THR A 66 -0.92 -15.81 7.52
N CYS A 67 -1.63 -16.83 8.02
CA CYS A 67 -1.03 -17.97 8.68
C CYS A 67 -0.18 -18.81 7.70
N ILE A 68 0.76 -19.56 8.28
CA ILE A 68 1.68 -20.40 7.53
C ILE A 68 1.13 -21.82 7.49
N LYS A 69 1.12 -22.43 6.30
CA LYS A 69 0.87 -23.85 6.09
C LYS A 69 2.14 -24.53 5.57
N VAL A 70 2.26 -25.83 5.82
CA VAL A 70 3.34 -26.66 5.28
C VAL A 70 2.78 -27.52 4.17
N VAL A 71 3.35 -27.43 2.98
CA VAL A 71 2.98 -28.25 1.82
C VAL A 71 4.25 -28.87 1.26
N LEU A 72 4.30 -30.20 1.22
CA LEU A 72 5.46 -30.97 0.79
C LEU A 72 6.75 -30.55 1.53
N GLY A 73 6.65 -30.36 2.85
CA GLY A 73 7.77 -29.92 3.70
C GLY A 73 8.18 -28.45 3.56
N LYS A 74 7.54 -27.67 2.67
CA LYS A 74 7.84 -26.25 2.47
C LYS A 74 6.82 -25.36 3.19
N ARG A 75 7.31 -24.39 3.95
CA ARG A 75 6.49 -23.35 4.59
C ARG A 75 6.00 -22.36 3.53
N GLN A 76 4.70 -22.14 3.46
CA GLN A 76 4.06 -21.17 2.56
C GLN A 76 2.85 -20.51 3.23
N GLY A 77 2.47 -19.32 2.76
CA GLY A 77 1.29 -18.62 3.27
C GLY A 77 -0.02 -19.29 2.82
N ASP A 78 -1.02 -19.30 3.69
CA ASP A 78 -2.39 -19.65 3.33
C ASP A 78 -3.17 -18.42 2.86
N TRP A 79 -2.90 -17.96 1.63
CA TRP A 79 -3.39 -16.66 1.13
C TRP A 79 -4.91 -16.54 0.99
N ASN A 80 -5.66 -17.64 1.11
CA ASN A 80 -7.12 -17.63 1.17
C ASN A 80 -7.66 -17.06 2.49
N LYS A 81 -6.82 -16.98 3.53
CA LYS A 81 -7.18 -16.51 4.88
C LYS A 81 -6.49 -15.20 5.25
N LYS A 82 -5.94 -14.49 4.28
CA LYS A 82 -5.14 -13.29 4.50
C LYS A 82 -5.96 -12.12 5.04
N ILE A 83 -5.30 -11.29 5.85
CA ILE A 83 -5.73 -9.93 6.17
C ILE A 83 -5.05 -9.01 5.16
N ILE A 84 -5.80 -8.09 4.56
CA ILE A 84 -5.30 -7.05 3.65
C ILE A 84 -5.50 -5.69 4.33
N PHE A 85 -4.43 -4.89 4.34
CA PHE A 85 -4.40 -3.53 4.87
C PHE A 85 -3.73 -2.62 3.83
N GLN A 86 -4.39 -1.54 3.43
CA GLN A 86 -3.83 -0.56 2.49
C GLN A 86 -3.65 0.76 3.22
N LEU A 87 -2.48 1.38 3.09
CA LEU A 87 -2.23 2.68 3.71
C LEU A 87 -3.06 3.78 3.03
N SER A 88 -3.56 4.72 3.84
CA SER A 88 -3.96 6.03 3.33
C SER A 88 -2.74 6.71 2.69
N PRO A 89 -2.80 7.05 1.39
CA PRO A 89 -1.66 7.69 0.72
C PRO A 89 -1.29 9.03 1.36
N ASP A 90 -2.29 9.80 1.78
CA ASP A 90 -2.10 11.20 2.20
C ASP A 90 -1.43 11.35 3.56
N THR A 91 -1.63 10.38 4.47
CA THR A 91 -1.20 10.50 5.87
C THR A 91 -0.33 9.34 6.30
N GLU A 92 -0.85 8.12 6.25
CA GLU A 92 -0.20 6.93 6.80
C GLU A 92 1.07 6.54 6.06
N LEU A 93 1.12 6.79 4.74
CA LEU A 93 2.33 6.55 3.96
C LEU A 93 3.49 7.43 4.43
N GLN A 94 3.26 8.71 4.68
CA GLN A 94 4.31 9.61 5.18
C GLN A 94 4.67 9.28 6.63
N GLN A 95 3.70 8.97 7.48
CA GLN A 95 3.93 8.50 8.85
C GLN A 95 4.79 7.24 8.88
N LEU A 96 4.56 6.30 7.96
CA LEU A 96 5.40 5.10 7.83
C LEU A 96 6.84 5.48 7.45
N ILE A 97 7.03 6.38 6.49
CA ILE A 97 8.38 6.83 6.09
C ILE A 97 9.09 7.49 7.27
N ASP A 98 8.43 8.41 7.96
CA ASP A 98 9.00 9.12 9.12
C ASP A 98 9.33 8.15 10.27
N PHE A 99 8.52 7.10 10.45
CA PHE A 99 8.81 6.03 11.39
C PHE A 99 10.04 5.21 10.98
N LEU A 100 10.11 4.73 9.73
CA LEU A 100 11.21 3.90 9.24
C LEU A 100 12.54 4.66 9.14
N THR A 101 12.50 5.99 8.99
CA THR A 101 13.68 6.86 8.95
C THR A 101 14.06 7.42 10.33
N HIS A 102 13.41 6.97 11.40
CA HIS A 102 13.64 7.42 12.78
C HIS A 102 13.44 8.93 13.01
N ARG A 103 12.73 9.62 12.10
CA ARG A 103 12.26 11.00 12.33
C ARG A 103 11.16 11.04 13.39
N ILE A 104 10.40 9.95 13.49
CA ILE A 104 9.58 9.63 14.65
C ILE A 104 10.39 8.73 15.61
N HIS A 105 10.65 9.23 16.82
CA HIS A 105 11.45 8.55 17.85
C HIS A 105 10.69 7.46 18.63
N GLU A 106 9.42 7.24 18.29
CA GLU A 106 8.63 6.18 18.92
C GLU A 106 9.05 4.81 18.37
N ASN A 107 9.03 3.82 19.26
CA ASN A 107 9.31 2.44 18.91
C ASN A 107 8.10 1.73 18.29
N GLU A 108 6.90 2.32 18.40
CA GLU A 108 5.66 1.76 17.88
C GLU A 108 4.91 2.77 17.01
N LEU A 109 4.41 2.31 15.86
CA LEU A 109 3.46 3.01 15.00
C LEU A 109 2.20 2.16 14.86
N CYS A 110 1.02 2.75 15.04
CA CYS A 110 -0.24 2.04 14.94
C CYS A 110 -1.25 2.82 14.10
N PHE A 111 -1.85 2.13 13.13
CA PHE A 111 -2.93 2.60 12.29
C PHE A 111 -4.19 1.81 12.66
N LYS A 112 -5.29 2.51 12.94
CA LYS A 112 -6.55 1.91 13.43
C LYS A 112 -7.72 2.33 12.56
N TYR A 113 -8.86 1.66 12.76
CA TYR A 113 -10.14 2.01 12.15
C TYR A 113 -10.14 1.90 10.62
N HIS A 114 -9.57 0.81 10.12
CA HIS A 114 -9.57 0.47 8.69
C HIS A 114 -10.68 -0.53 8.32
N GLY A 115 -10.97 -0.60 7.03
CA GLY A 115 -11.98 -1.51 6.47
C GLY A 115 -13.41 -1.00 6.65
N LYS A 116 -14.37 -1.71 6.06
CA LYS A 116 -15.79 -1.30 6.08
C LYS A 116 -16.38 -1.21 7.49
N ASP A 117 -15.89 -2.08 8.39
CA ASP A 117 -16.40 -2.20 9.76
C ASP A 117 -15.48 -1.52 10.81
N ASN A 118 -14.47 -0.75 10.37
CA ASN A 118 -13.47 -0.11 11.23
C ASN A 118 -12.77 -1.06 12.22
N ASN A 119 -12.73 -2.36 11.90
CA ASN A 119 -12.19 -3.42 12.76
C ASN A 119 -10.79 -3.89 12.31
N LYS A 120 -10.18 -3.21 11.33
CA LYS A 120 -8.79 -3.46 10.94
C LYS A 120 -7.82 -2.50 11.59
N SER A 121 -6.66 -3.04 11.95
CA SER A 121 -5.53 -2.25 12.42
C SER A 121 -4.20 -2.85 11.95
N MET A 122 -3.20 -1.98 11.84
CA MET A 122 -1.82 -2.35 11.60
C MET A 122 -0.95 -1.77 12.70
N ARG A 123 0.01 -2.57 13.19
CA ARG A 123 1.00 -2.15 14.18
C ARG A 123 2.39 -2.49 13.69
N LEU A 124 3.31 -1.55 13.82
CA LEU A 124 4.73 -1.74 13.59
C LEU A 124 5.49 -1.46 14.88
N THR A 125 6.41 -2.35 15.26
CA THR A 125 7.27 -2.19 16.43
C THR A 125 8.72 -2.38 16.03
N LYS A 126 9.58 -1.41 16.32
CA LYS A 126 11.03 -1.51 16.12
C LYS A 126 11.65 -2.38 17.19
N ASN A 127 12.52 -3.29 16.77
CA ASN A 127 13.36 -4.08 17.65
C ASN A 127 14.78 -3.47 17.72
N GLU A 128 15.55 -3.82 18.74
CA GLU A 128 16.91 -3.32 18.95
C GLU A 128 17.88 -3.71 17.83
N ASP A 129 17.63 -4.84 17.17
CA ASP A 129 18.43 -5.36 16.04
C ASP A 129 18.13 -4.65 14.70
N GLY A 130 17.27 -3.62 14.71
CA GLY A 130 16.83 -2.91 13.51
C GLY A 130 15.78 -3.66 12.67
N SER A 131 15.31 -4.82 13.13
CA SER A 131 14.14 -5.47 12.55
C SER A 131 12.85 -4.77 12.99
N VAL A 132 11.76 -5.01 12.25
CA VAL A 132 10.44 -4.47 12.57
C VAL A 132 9.44 -5.62 12.68
N MET A 133 8.78 -5.72 13.82
CA MET A 133 7.60 -6.57 13.96
C MET A 133 6.40 -5.86 13.32
N LEU A 134 5.77 -6.51 12.36
CA LEU A 134 4.57 -6.07 11.66
C LEU A 134 3.39 -6.96 12.08
N GLY A 135 2.37 -6.37 12.67
CA GLY A 135 1.13 -7.03 13.02
C GLY A 135 -0.08 -6.47 12.27
N LEU A 136 -0.90 -7.35 11.70
CA LEU A 136 -2.21 -7.04 11.15
C LEU A 136 -3.31 -7.69 11.97
N SER A 137 -4.40 -6.96 12.21
CA SER A 137 -5.62 -7.49 12.84
C SER A 137 -6.87 -7.15 12.04
N GLU A 138 -7.84 -8.07 12.02
CA GLU A 138 -9.18 -7.86 11.45
C GLU A 138 -10.20 -8.62 12.33
N GLY A 139 -10.98 -7.88 13.13
CA GLY A 139 -11.83 -8.47 14.16
C GLY A 139 -11.02 -9.33 15.15
N GLN A 140 -11.32 -10.63 15.23
CA GLN A 140 -10.61 -11.58 16.10
C GLN A 140 -9.36 -12.20 15.46
N LYS A 141 -9.14 -11.98 14.15
CA LYS A 141 -7.97 -12.52 13.45
C LYS A 141 -6.78 -11.61 13.69
N ARG A 142 -5.63 -12.21 14.02
CA ARG A 142 -4.36 -11.50 14.17
C ARG A 142 -3.21 -12.30 13.58
N HIS A 143 -2.35 -11.61 12.84
CA HIS A 143 -1.10 -12.15 12.34
C HIS A 143 0.03 -11.21 12.76
N ASN A 144 1.17 -11.78 13.15
CA ASN A 144 2.37 -11.00 13.43
C ASN A 144 3.54 -11.66 12.70
N GLY A 145 4.30 -10.87 11.95
CA GLY A 145 5.50 -11.27 11.24
C GLY A 145 6.64 -10.31 11.55
N VAL A 146 7.87 -10.78 11.39
CA VAL A 146 9.07 -9.96 11.55
C VAL A 146 9.68 -9.68 10.17
N LEU A 147 9.94 -8.40 9.90
CA LEU A 147 10.73 -7.93 8.78
C LEU A 147 12.17 -7.71 9.25
N GLN A 148 13.07 -8.54 8.74
CA GLN A 148 14.51 -8.39 9.00
C GLN A 148 15.05 -7.07 8.43
N PRO A 149 16.18 -6.53 8.92
CA PRO A 149 16.69 -5.20 8.52
C PRO A 149 16.77 -4.97 7.00
N THR A 150 17.18 -5.99 6.24
CA THR A 150 17.18 -5.93 4.76
C THR A 150 15.78 -5.70 4.18
N LYS A 151 14.75 -6.31 4.77
CA LYS A 151 13.34 -6.13 4.37
C LYS A 151 12.79 -4.79 4.82
N VAL A 152 13.25 -4.26 5.95
CA VAL A 152 12.93 -2.90 6.40
C VAL A 152 13.46 -1.86 5.40
N SER A 153 14.70 -2.04 4.93
CA SER A 153 15.27 -1.17 3.88
C SER A 153 14.48 -1.26 2.57
N GLN A 154 14.07 -2.46 2.16
CA GLN A 154 13.20 -2.66 0.98
C GLN A 154 11.84 -1.98 1.16
N LEU A 155 11.26 -2.06 2.36
CA LEU A 155 9.97 -1.42 2.68
C LEU A 155 10.08 0.10 2.53
N LEU A 156 11.15 0.69 3.04
CA LEU A 156 11.41 2.12 2.89
C LEU A 156 11.54 2.53 1.41
N ILE A 157 12.23 1.72 0.59
CA ILE A 157 12.33 1.96 -0.86
C ILE A 157 10.93 1.94 -1.51
N LEU A 158 10.09 0.95 -1.19
CA LEU A 158 8.73 0.91 -1.72
C LEU A 158 7.90 2.11 -1.26
N ALA A 159 8.03 2.53 0.01
CA ALA A 159 7.31 3.69 0.53
C ALA A 159 7.71 4.99 -0.20
N TYR A 160 9.00 5.19 -0.48
CA TYR A 160 9.45 6.31 -1.30
C TYR A 160 8.94 6.24 -2.74
N LYS A 161 8.94 5.05 -3.37
CA LYS A 161 8.36 4.90 -4.71
C LYS A 161 6.88 5.26 -4.75
N ALA A 162 6.11 4.81 -3.76
CA ALA A 162 4.69 5.15 -3.65
C ALA A 162 4.51 6.66 -3.48
N TYR A 163 5.25 7.28 -2.56
CA TYR A 163 5.14 8.72 -2.33
C TYR A 163 5.54 9.53 -3.57
N GLY A 164 6.68 9.21 -4.18
CA GLY A 164 7.17 9.90 -5.37
C GLY A 164 6.22 9.76 -6.55
N GLY A 165 5.64 8.57 -6.75
CA GLY A 165 4.66 8.31 -7.80
C GLY A 165 3.43 9.23 -7.74
N ARG A 166 2.96 9.60 -6.53
CA ARG A 166 1.83 10.53 -6.36
C ARG A 166 2.08 11.92 -6.92
N PHE A 167 3.33 12.37 -6.85
CA PHE A 167 3.74 13.72 -7.25
C PHE A 167 4.59 13.73 -8.52
N ASN A 168 4.69 12.59 -9.21
CA ASN A 168 5.55 12.38 -10.37
C ASN A 168 7.02 12.82 -10.10
N LEU A 169 7.53 12.49 -8.91
CA LEU A 169 8.88 12.82 -8.49
C LEU A 169 9.83 11.63 -8.71
N SER A 170 11.09 11.95 -9.01
CA SER A 170 12.16 10.94 -8.94
C SER A 170 12.36 10.49 -7.49
N MET A 171 13.01 9.34 -7.29
CA MET A 171 13.33 8.86 -5.94
C MET A 171 14.24 9.82 -5.18
N VAL A 172 15.19 10.46 -5.86
CA VAL A 172 16.13 11.42 -5.26
C VAL A 172 15.39 12.68 -4.80
N ASP A 173 14.47 13.19 -5.63
CA ASP A 173 13.66 14.35 -5.29
C ASP A 173 12.71 14.02 -4.14
N THR A 174 12.11 12.83 -4.16
CA THR A 174 11.22 12.35 -3.10
C THR A 174 11.91 12.35 -1.74
N ILE A 175 13.12 11.77 -1.67
CA ILE A 175 13.93 11.77 -0.44
C ILE A 175 14.27 13.21 -0.01
N SER A 176 14.66 14.05 -0.96
CA SER A 176 15.05 15.44 -0.70
C SER A 176 13.88 16.29 -0.16
N VAL A 177 12.69 16.13 -0.74
CA VAL A 177 11.46 16.78 -0.28
C VAL A 177 11.12 16.28 1.11
N LEU A 178 11.00 14.97 1.32
CA LEU A 178 10.58 14.41 2.61
C LEU A 178 11.52 14.78 3.76
N ASN A 179 12.84 14.81 3.52
CA ASN A 179 13.82 15.24 4.52
C ASN A 179 13.66 16.71 4.95
N LYS A 180 13.13 17.57 4.07
CA LYS A 180 12.86 18.98 4.34
C LYS A 180 11.42 19.25 4.77
N SER A 181 10.49 18.34 4.49
CA SER A 181 9.09 18.44 4.87
C SER A 181 8.93 18.37 6.39
N PRO A 182 7.89 19.01 6.95
CA PRO A 182 7.50 18.80 8.34
C PRO A 182 7.29 17.31 8.64
N ILE A 183 7.62 16.90 9.87
CA ILE A 183 7.34 15.53 10.34
C ILE A 183 5.81 15.35 10.38
N SER A 184 5.35 14.20 9.89
CA SER A 184 3.92 13.87 9.89
C SER A 184 3.32 13.96 11.30
N GLU A 185 2.09 14.48 11.39
CA GLU A 185 1.30 14.35 12.62
C GLU A 185 1.12 12.87 12.96
N LYS A 186 1.05 12.54 14.25
CA LYS A 186 0.88 11.15 14.69
C LYS A 186 -0.52 10.63 14.34
N PRO A 187 -0.69 9.31 14.13
CA PRO A 187 -2.02 8.72 14.01
C PRO A 187 -2.86 9.08 15.24
N LYS A 188 -4.10 9.56 15.02
CA LYS A 188 -5.03 9.82 16.13
C LYS A 188 -5.33 8.48 16.82
N LYS A 189 -5.19 8.45 18.14
CA LYS A 189 -5.30 7.24 18.97
C LYS A 189 -6.70 6.66 19.01
#